data_AF-A0A0B1TC74-F1
#
_entry.id   AF-A0A0B1TC74-F1
#
_cell.length_a   1.000
_cell.length_b   1.000
_cell.length_c   1.000
_cell.angle_alpha   90.00
_cell.angle_beta   90.00
_cell.angle_gamma   90.00
#
_symmetry.space_group_name_H-M   'P 1'
#
loop_
_entity.id
_entity.type
_entity.pdbx_description
1 polymer ?
#
loop_
_entity_poly.entity_id
_entity_poly.type
_entity_poly.pdbx_seq_one_letter_code
_entity_poly.pdbx_strand_id
1 'polypeptide(L)'
;MGKSGEDSVRAFLDSLDITKDNWKDVAEQWIVEKIRPQEKKRTPCFSIGELESDLSDLTETCDAATQTYCGRETKEENKLDVKSLDQISREWNEGKAISAEDALRLVKRGIVKCRELESHLDAETAIYVRRTFVAPNVLKQLPYQNYDYKYVTNSCCENVIGYIPVPLGVAGPLRLNGEEFYIPMATTEGALVASTNRGCSAITKSGGLTATVFDEGMTRAPVVKFPTAQEAVELKKWFEIPENFVTIKSEFESTSRFAQLRQVEVAVDGNLAFVRFAALTGDAMGMNMVSKGCSLAMRLLKQKFPAMQLLALSGNYCVDKKAAAINWIKGRGRSVVADCTLPANVVLSVFKTTPKQMAEAAQSKLQSGSDKAVCIGGNNAHAANIVTAVFLATGQVVPLLFSHFYYSFFVLALIGLMIHTILFFCT
;
A
#
# COMPACT_ATOMS: atom_id res chain seq x y z
N MET A 1 -2.27 35.30 16.14
CA MET A 1 -2.82 36.38 15.29
C MET A 1 -3.88 37.18 16.05
N GLY A 2 -3.52 37.93 17.10
CA GLY A 2 -4.50 38.31 18.14
C GLY A 2 -4.66 39.78 18.47
N LYS A 3 -4.02 40.74 17.76
CA LYS A 3 -4.23 42.18 18.03
C LYS A 3 -4.26 43.09 16.80
N SER A 4 -3.53 42.77 15.72
CA SER A 4 -3.52 43.64 14.51
C SER A 4 -4.74 43.49 13.59
N GLY A 5 -5.50 42.39 13.71
CA GLY A 5 -6.67 42.13 12.87
C GLY A 5 -7.95 42.83 13.34
N GLU A 6 -8.12 43.00 14.65
CA GLU A 6 -9.32 43.63 15.23
C GLU A 6 -9.40 45.13 14.95
N ASP A 7 -8.26 45.82 14.95
CA ASP A 7 -8.18 47.25 14.62
C ASP A 7 -8.55 47.54 13.15
N SER A 8 -8.21 46.61 12.24
CA SER A 8 -8.54 46.71 10.82
C SER A 8 -10.04 46.55 10.53
N VAL A 9 -10.75 45.74 11.31
CA VAL A 9 -12.19 45.51 11.13
C VAL A 9 -12.97 46.70 11.66
N ARG A 10 -12.61 47.21 12.85
CA ARG A 10 -13.27 48.39 13.44
C ARG A 10 -13.12 49.63 12.56
N ALA A 11 -11.91 49.91 12.07
CA ALA A 11 -11.67 51.04 11.17
C ALA A 11 -12.48 50.94 9.86
N PHE A 12 -12.71 49.73 9.34
CA PHE A 12 -13.56 49.53 8.17
C PHE A 12 -15.04 49.79 8.48
N LEU A 13 -15.56 49.22 9.57
CA LEU A 13 -16.94 49.41 10.00
C LEU A 13 -17.26 50.89 10.27
N ASP A 14 -16.32 51.63 10.86
CA ASP A 14 -16.47 53.06 11.13
C ASP A 14 -16.42 53.93 9.85
N SER A 15 -15.81 53.42 8.78
CA SER A 15 -15.76 54.08 7.47
C SER A 15 -16.95 53.77 6.56
N LEU A 16 -17.78 52.80 6.94
CA LEU A 16 -18.86 52.28 6.11
C LEU A 16 -20.12 53.17 6.24
N ASP A 17 -20.43 53.91 5.18
CA ASP A 17 -21.64 54.72 5.13
C ASP A 17 -22.86 53.89 4.70
N ILE A 18 -23.62 53.41 5.69
CA ILE A 18 -24.82 52.58 5.49
C ILE A 18 -26.00 53.33 4.84
N THR A 19 -25.89 54.64 4.61
CA THR A 19 -26.94 55.43 3.95
C THR A 19 -26.88 55.36 2.43
N LYS A 20 -25.81 54.81 1.85
CA LYS A 20 -25.63 54.63 0.40
C LYS A 20 -26.07 53.25 -0.05
N ASP A 21 -26.87 53.15 -1.12
CA ASP A 21 -27.40 51.86 -1.62
C ASP A 21 -26.33 50.81 -1.98
N ASN A 22 -25.08 51.22 -2.20
CA ASN A 22 -23.95 50.35 -2.53
C ASN A 22 -23.12 49.86 -1.32
N TRP A 23 -23.52 50.17 -0.08
CA TRP A 23 -22.74 49.81 1.11
C TRP A 23 -22.52 48.30 1.24
N LYS A 24 -23.48 47.49 0.77
CA LYS A 24 -23.39 46.03 0.76
C LYS A 24 -22.32 45.53 -0.20
N ASP A 25 -22.20 46.12 -1.38
CA ASP A 25 -21.19 45.77 -2.37
C ASP A 25 -19.79 46.12 -1.85
N VAL A 26 -19.65 47.26 -1.16
CA VAL A 26 -18.40 47.69 -0.52
C VAL A 26 -18.01 46.74 0.62
N ALA A 27 -18.97 46.31 1.43
CA ALA A 27 -18.76 45.30 2.48
C ALA A 27 -18.35 43.93 1.90
N GLU A 28 -19.00 43.50 0.83
CA GLU A 28 -18.70 42.22 0.17
C GLU A 28 -17.32 42.24 -0.47
N GLN A 29 -16.94 43.33 -1.16
CA GLN A 29 -15.59 43.49 -1.72
C GLN A 29 -14.51 43.44 -0.64
N TRP A 30 -14.71 44.12 0.48
CA TRP A 30 -13.75 44.12 1.58
C TRP A 30 -13.61 42.72 2.22
N ILE A 31 -14.72 42.00 2.40
CA ILE A 31 -14.73 40.61 2.87
C ILE A 31 -13.97 39.71 1.90
N VAL A 32 -14.22 39.83 0.59
CA VAL A 32 -13.54 39.02 -0.44
C VAL A 32 -12.03 39.32 -0.46
N GLU A 33 -11.63 40.57 -0.25
CA GLU A 33 -10.23 40.98 -0.24
C GLU A 33 -9.48 40.50 1.02
N LYS A 34 -10.14 40.47 2.18
CA LYS A 34 -9.52 40.07 3.46
C LYS A 34 -9.68 38.60 3.85
N ILE A 35 -10.77 37.95 3.42
CA ILE A 35 -11.10 36.55 3.74
C ILE A 35 -10.73 35.59 2.60
N ARG A 36 -10.20 36.10 1.47
CA ARG A 36 -9.56 35.20 0.49
C ARG A 36 -8.57 34.31 1.24
N PRO A 37 -8.79 32.99 1.29
CA PRO A 37 -7.73 32.11 1.72
C PRO A 37 -6.55 32.48 0.83
N GLN A 38 -5.38 32.74 1.41
CA GLN A 38 -4.19 32.53 0.63
C GLN A 38 -4.27 31.06 0.23
N GLU A 39 -4.78 30.78 -0.97
CA GLU A 39 -4.57 29.53 -1.65
C GLU A 39 -3.07 29.49 -1.87
N LYS A 40 -2.33 29.09 -0.82
CA LYS A 40 -1.06 28.42 -1.02
C LYS A 40 -1.44 27.25 -1.88
N LYS A 41 -1.23 27.39 -3.19
CA LYS A 41 -1.15 26.26 -4.11
C LYS A 41 -0.39 25.20 -3.34
N ARG A 42 -1.01 24.03 -3.12
CA ARG A 42 -0.30 22.90 -2.55
C ARG A 42 0.77 22.54 -3.56
N THR A 43 1.94 23.15 -3.44
CA THR A 43 3.13 22.70 -4.12
C THR A 43 3.46 21.36 -3.50
N PRO A 44 3.48 20.27 -4.27
CA PRO A 44 3.95 19.00 -3.74
C PRO A 44 5.36 19.23 -3.20
N CYS A 45 5.61 18.90 -1.93
CA CYS A 45 6.94 19.04 -1.32
C CYS A 45 7.97 18.10 -2.00
N PHE A 46 7.51 17.22 -2.88
CA PHE A 46 8.31 16.23 -3.56
C PHE A 46 7.76 15.98 -4.98
N SER A 47 8.46 16.49 -6.00
CA SER A 47 8.34 16.04 -7.38
C SER A 47 9.73 15.65 -7.88
N ILE A 48 9.88 14.45 -8.44
CA ILE A 48 11.06 14.08 -9.21
C ILE A 48 10.68 14.23 -10.68
N GLY A 49 11.20 15.27 -11.31
CA GLY A 49 10.96 15.59 -12.72
C GLY A 49 9.98 16.73 -12.92
N GLU A 50 10.46 17.96 -12.76
CA GLU A 50 10.17 19.11 -13.63
C GLU A 50 11.19 20.20 -13.28
N LEU A 51 11.72 20.84 -14.32
CA LEU A 51 12.84 21.78 -14.28
C LEU A 51 12.48 23.08 -13.54
N GLU A 52 13.52 23.64 -12.93
CA GLU A 52 13.59 24.89 -12.19
C GLU A 52 12.72 26.03 -12.77
N SER A 53 11.85 26.60 -11.93
CA SER A 53 11.59 28.04 -11.94
C SER A 53 11.08 28.51 -10.57
N ASP A 54 11.81 29.48 -10.03
CA ASP A 54 11.45 30.45 -8.99
C ASP A 54 10.99 29.94 -7.61
N LEU A 55 11.99 29.64 -6.77
CA LEU A 55 11.85 29.55 -5.30
C LEU A 55 12.45 30.81 -4.65
N SER A 56 11.80 31.95 -4.83
CA SER A 56 11.99 33.11 -3.95
C SER A 56 10.65 33.38 -3.25
N ASP A 57 10.69 33.38 -1.91
CA ASP A 57 9.59 33.58 -0.95
C ASP A 57 8.86 32.32 -0.45
N LEU A 58 9.56 31.56 0.40
CA LEU A 58 8.92 30.66 1.36
C LEU A 58 8.99 31.28 2.76
N THR A 59 7.94 31.98 3.16
CA THR A 59 7.69 32.26 4.59
C THR A 59 7.36 30.94 5.30
N GLU A 60 8.20 30.60 6.28
CA GLU A 60 8.04 29.50 7.22
C GLU A 60 6.68 29.60 7.91
N THR A 61 5.84 28.58 7.72
CA THR A 61 4.73 28.33 8.64
C THR A 61 5.26 27.47 9.77
N CYS A 62 5.51 28.13 10.90
CA CYS A 62 5.80 27.53 12.20
C CYS A 62 4.62 26.62 12.61
N ASP A 63 4.96 25.55 13.33
CA ASP A 63 4.04 24.67 14.08
C ASP A 63 3.26 23.59 13.31
N ALA A 64 4.01 22.63 12.78
CA ALA A 64 3.69 21.22 12.99
C ALA A 64 5.01 20.46 13.12
N ALA A 65 5.35 20.03 14.33
CA ALA A 65 6.55 19.26 14.61
C ALA A 65 6.47 17.87 13.95
N THR A 66 6.74 17.79 12.64
CA THR A 66 7.47 16.67 12.08
C THR A 66 8.86 16.69 12.72
N GLN A 67 9.36 15.51 13.13
CA GLN A 67 10.60 15.29 13.89
C GLN A 67 11.89 15.70 13.14
N THR A 68 11.84 16.71 12.27
CA THR A 68 12.95 17.20 11.46
C THR A 68 13.49 18.55 11.87
N TYR A 69 12.88 19.25 12.84
CA TYR A 69 13.52 20.45 13.40
C TYR A 69 14.33 20.12 14.65
N CYS A 70 15.48 19.48 14.44
CA CYS A 70 16.56 19.58 15.41
C CYS A 70 17.43 20.76 14.98
N GLY A 71 17.35 21.87 15.72
CA GLY A 71 18.32 22.95 15.65
C GLY A 71 19.68 22.41 16.08
N ARG A 72 20.39 21.72 15.18
CA ARG A 72 21.84 21.74 15.24
C ARG A 72 22.19 23.15 14.80
N GLU A 73 22.32 24.02 15.80
CA GLU A 73 23.25 25.15 15.72
C GLU A 73 24.47 24.62 14.97
N THR A 74 24.78 25.27 13.85
CA THR A 74 26.07 25.16 13.18
C THR A 74 27.13 25.40 14.24
N LYS A 75 27.58 24.31 14.88
CA LYS A 75 28.81 24.33 15.66
C LYS A 75 29.89 24.77 14.68
N GLU A 76 30.52 25.88 15.03
CA GLU A 76 31.61 26.50 14.31
C GLU A 76 32.51 25.46 13.65
N GLU A 77 32.77 25.66 12.36
CA GLU A 77 33.71 24.88 11.57
C GLU A 77 35.11 24.99 12.19
N ASN A 78 35.40 24.11 13.16
CA ASN A 78 36.78 23.81 13.51
C ASN A 78 37.40 23.13 12.29
N LYS A 79 38.33 23.84 11.62
CA LYS A 79 39.22 23.31 10.58
C LYS A 79 39.96 22.08 11.11
N LEU A 80 39.36 20.92 10.97
CA LEU A 80 40.02 19.63 11.13
C LEU A 80 40.92 19.41 9.90
N ASP A 81 42.13 18.92 10.13
CA ASP A 81 43.08 18.54 9.08
C ASP A 81 42.39 17.67 8.02
N VAL A 82 42.31 18.17 6.79
CA VAL A 82 41.59 17.50 5.70
C VAL A 82 42.39 16.26 5.28
N LYS A 83 41.96 15.09 5.74
CA LYS A 83 42.56 13.80 5.32
C LYS A 83 42.52 13.66 3.79
N SER A 84 43.57 13.05 3.24
CA SER A 84 43.65 12.74 1.81
C SER A 84 42.63 11.65 1.44
N LEU A 85 42.16 11.64 0.20
CA LEU A 85 41.20 10.62 -0.27
C LEU A 85 41.78 9.20 -0.17
N ASP A 86 43.08 9.04 -0.41
CA ASP A 86 43.76 7.74 -0.30
C ASP A 86 43.79 7.24 1.15
N GLN A 87 44.01 8.14 2.11
CA GLN A 87 43.96 7.79 3.52
C GLN A 87 42.54 7.38 3.94
N ILE A 88 41.53 8.15 3.55
CA ILE A 88 40.13 7.85 3.87
C ILE A 88 39.70 6.53 3.23
N SER A 89 40.11 6.27 1.98
CA SER A 89 39.83 5.01 1.27
C SER A 89 40.47 3.80 1.96
N ARG A 90 41.72 3.94 2.46
CA ARG A 90 42.35 2.88 3.27
C ARG A 90 41.61 2.67 4.58
N GLU A 91 41.27 3.74 5.30
CA GLU A 91 40.52 3.65 6.56
C GLU A 91 39.16 2.95 6.36
N TRP A 92 38.46 3.25 5.27
CA TRP A 92 37.23 2.56 4.86
C TRP A 92 37.43 1.07 4.65
N ASN A 93 38.44 0.69 3.85
CA ASN A 93 38.73 -0.73 3.56
C ASN A 93 39.21 -1.50 4.80
N GLU A 94 39.81 -0.82 5.77
CA GLU A 94 40.27 -1.39 7.05
C GLU A 94 39.15 -1.52 8.09
N GLY A 95 37.93 -1.10 7.78
CA GLY A 95 36.81 -1.20 8.71
C GLY A 95 36.75 -0.08 9.76
N LYS A 96 37.53 0.99 9.59
CA LYS A 96 37.61 2.08 10.58
C LYS A 96 36.41 3.02 10.45
N ALA A 97 35.96 3.55 11.59
CA ALA A 97 34.93 4.59 11.61
C ALA A 97 35.45 5.86 10.93
N ILE A 98 34.71 6.34 9.93
CA ILE A 98 34.99 7.59 9.21
C ILE A 98 33.85 8.60 9.44
N SER A 99 34.13 9.88 9.26
CA SER A 99 33.10 10.93 9.37
C SER A 99 32.11 10.90 8.21
N ALA A 100 30.95 11.52 8.40
CA ALA A 100 29.94 11.66 7.36
C ALA A 100 30.47 12.44 6.15
N GLU A 101 31.27 13.49 6.39
CA GLU A 101 31.87 14.32 5.36
C GLU A 101 32.88 13.53 4.52
N ASP A 102 33.70 12.69 5.16
CA ASP A 102 34.68 11.84 4.47
C ASP A 102 33.99 10.72 3.69
N ALA A 103 32.95 10.10 4.26
CA ALA A 103 32.12 9.13 3.55
C ALA A 103 31.46 9.75 2.32
N LEU A 104 30.94 10.98 2.43
CA LEU A 104 30.36 11.72 1.31
C LEU A 104 31.40 11.99 0.22
N ARG A 105 32.65 12.30 0.58
CA ARG A 105 33.75 12.47 -0.39
C ARG A 105 34.05 11.17 -1.14
N LEU A 106 34.07 10.03 -0.45
CA LEU A 106 34.26 8.72 -1.09
C LEU A 106 33.12 8.38 -2.07
N VAL A 107 31.87 8.63 -1.67
CA VAL A 107 30.69 8.39 -2.52
C VAL A 107 30.69 9.31 -3.74
N LYS A 108 30.96 10.60 -3.58
CA LYS A 108 31.04 11.57 -4.71
C LYS A 108 32.10 11.19 -5.74
N ARG A 109 33.19 10.54 -5.30
CA ARG A 109 34.27 10.06 -6.19
C ARG A 109 34.02 8.66 -6.77
N GLY A 110 32.93 8.00 -6.37
CA GLY A 110 32.59 6.65 -6.84
C GLY A 110 33.46 5.54 -6.26
N ILE A 111 34.24 5.82 -5.20
CA ILE A 111 35.09 4.84 -4.52
C ILE A 111 34.23 3.89 -3.68
N VAL A 112 33.19 4.41 -3.04
CA VAL A 112 32.21 3.67 -2.23
C VAL A 112 30.82 3.82 -2.83
N LYS A 113 30.04 2.75 -2.90
CA LYS A 113 28.66 2.81 -3.39
C LYS A 113 27.70 3.13 -2.25
N CYS A 114 26.59 3.83 -2.55
CA CYS A 114 25.58 4.18 -1.56
C CYS A 114 25.05 2.97 -0.76
N ARG A 115 24.91 1.80 -1.38
CA ARG A 115 24.43 0.56 -0.74
C ARG A 115 25.39 -0.05 0.28
N GLU A 116 26.65 0.40 0.29
CA GLU A 116 27.70 -0.11 1.17
C GLU A 116 27.84 0.75 2.43
N LEU A 117 27.12 1.86 2.56
CA LEU A 117 27.28 2.81 3.67
C LEU A 117 27.00 2.18 5.03
N GLU A 118 25.93 1.38 5.15
CA GLU A 118 25.54 0.69 6.37
C GLU A 118 26.50 -0.43 6.80
N SER A 119 27.55 -0.74 6.02
CA SER A 119 28.57 -1.71 6.44
C SER A 119 29.60 -1.15 7.43
N HIS A 120 29.78 0.18 7.42
CA HIS A 120 30.80 0.87 8.23
C HIS A 120 30.26 2.05 9.03
N LEU A 121 29.00 2.46 8.77
CA LEU A 121 28.34 3.59 9.40
C LEU A 121 27.04 3.11 10.06
N ASP A 122 26.63 3.82 11.12
CA ASP A 122 25.27 3.67 11.63
C ASP A 122 24.24 4.11 10.58
N ALA A 123 23.01 3.61 10.72
CA ALA A 123 21.97 3.81 9.72
C ALA A 123 21.65 5.29 9.47
N GLU A 124 21.57 6.11 10.52
CA GLU A 124 21.23 7.53 10.36
C GLU A 124 22.34 8.30 9.64
N THR A 125 23.60 8.03 9.99
CA THR A 125 24.77 8.61 9.30
C THR A 125 24.83 8.17 7.83
N ALA A 126 24.62 6.88 7.55
CA ALA A 126 24.55 6.36 6.19
C ALA A 126 23.44 7.03 5.37
N ILE A 127 22.25 7.17 5.95
CA ILE A 127 21.10 7.84 5.34
C ILE A 127 21.41 9.32 5.10
N TYR A 128 22.01 10.02 6.06
CA TYR A 128 22.42 11.42 5.91
C TYR A 128 23.40 11.60 4.74
N VAL A 129 24.44 10.77 4.65
CA VAL A 129 25.41 10.79 3.54
C VAL A 129 24.70 10.56 2.20
N ARG A 130 23.84 9.53 2.13
CA ARG A 130 23.06 9.20 0.93
C ARG A 130 22.15 10.33 0.49
N ARG A 131 21.40 10.94 1.42
CA ARG A 131 20.49 12.08 1.16
C ARG A 131 21.26 13.29 0.63
N THR A 132 22.42 13.56 1.23
CA THR A 132 23.30 14.68 0.84
C THR A 132 23.89 14.47 -0.55
N PHE A 133 24.18 13.22 -0.92
CA PHE A 133 24.66 12.87 -2.25
C PHE A 133 23.57 12.91 -3.33
N VAL A 134 22.38 12.34 -3.05
CA VAL A 134 21.32 12.14 -4.05
C VAL A 134 20.60 13.43 -4.42
N ALA A 135 20.05 14.14 -3.43
CA ALA A 135 19.23 15.33 -3.66
C ALA A 135 19.13 16.20 -2.39
N PRO A 136 20.21 16.91 -2.01
CA PRO A 136 20.31 17.59 -0.72
C PRO A 136 19.24 18.67 -0.51
N ASN A 137 18.82 19.36 -1.58
CA ASN A 137 17.82 20.43 -1.47
C ASN A 137 16.38 19.90 -1.43
N VAL A 138 16.09 18.84 -2.17
CA VAL A 138 14.75 18.24 -2.25
C VAL A 138 14.42 17.46 -0.98
N LEU A 139 15.41 16.78 -0.40
CA LEU A 139 15.19 15.86 0.72
C LEU A 139 15.13 16.53 2.08
N LYS A 140 15.41 17.84 2.21
CA LYS A 140 15.51 18.54 3.51
C LYS A 140 14.30 18.30 4.42
N GLN A 141 13.10 18.25 3.84
CA GLN A 141 11.84 18.10 4.59
C GLN A 141 11.45 16.63 4.84
N LEU A 142 12.07 15.67 4.14
CA LEU A 142 11.78 14.24 4.32
C LEU A 142 12.40 13.76 5.64
N PRO A 143 11.62 13.25 6.61
CA PRO A 143 12.16 12.82 7.89
C PRO A 143 13.00 11.54 7.78
N TYR A 144 13.99 11.42 8.65
CA TYR A 144 14.89 10.26 8.68
C TYR A 144 15.55 9.99 10.05
N GLN A 145 15.33 10.83 11.05
CA GLN A 145 15.94 10.70 12.36
C GLN A 145 14.98 10.01 13.32
N ASN A 146 15.51 9.40 14.38
CA ASN A 146 14.75 8.76 15.47
C ASN A 146 13.83 7.63 14.98
N TYR A 147 14.21 6.96 13.90
CA TYR A 147 13.51 5.78 13.39
C TYR A 147 14.38 4.54 13.55
N ASP A 148 13.78 3.44 14.00
CA ASP A 148 14.52 2.20 14.24
C ASP A 148 14.78 1.44 12.93
N TYR A 149 15.86 1.81 12.23
CA TYR A 149 16.23 1.23 10.94
C TYR A 149 16.70 -0.22 11.01
N LYS A 150 16.95 -0.78 12.19
CA LYS A 150 17.39 -2.18 12.31
C LYS A 150 16.38 -3.18 11.74
N TYR A 151 15.09 -2.82 11.73
CA TYR A 151 14.01 -3.64 11.17
C TYR A 151 13.82 -3.43 9.66
N VAL A 152 14.43 -2.39 9.08
CA VAL A 152 14.29 -2.05 7.66
C VAL A 152 15.47 -2.60 6.85
N THR A 153 16.68 -2.39 7.35
CA THR A 153 17.91 -2.79 6.68
C THR A 153 17.91 -4.31 6.39
N ASN A 154 18.21 -4.68 5.14
CA ASN A 154 18.23 -6.06 4.65
C ASN A 154 16.91 -6.84 4.75
N SER A 155 15.80 -6.17 5.07
CA SER A 155 14.50 -6.82 5.30
C SER A 155 13.37 -6.19 4.51
N CYS A 156 13.22 -4.86 4.56
CA CYS A 156 12.05 -4.16 4.03
C CYS A 156 12.38 -3.17 2.90
N CYS A 157 13.56 -2.53 2.93
CA CYS A 157 13.93 -1.52 1.93
C CYS A 157 15.45 -1.38 1.83
N GLU A 158 15.94 -1.16 0.61
CA GLU A 158 17.33 -0.86 0.30
C GLU A 158 17.52 0.62 -0.04
N ASN A 159 18.75 1.14 0.10
CA ASN A 159 19.09 2.54 -0.22
C ASN A 159 18.17 3.56 0.48
N VAL A 160 17.85 3.31 1.75
CA VAL A 160 16.94 4.13 2.56
C VAL A 160 17.39 5.59 2.58
N ILE A 161 16.47 6.52 2.31
CA ILE A 161 16.73 7.97 2.38
C ILE A 161 15.87 8.66 3.44
N GLY A 162 15.16 7.91 4.27
CA GLY A 162 14.22 8.42 5.26
C GLY A 162 12.94 7.58 5.29
N TYR A 163 11.86 8.17 5.77
CA TYR A 163 10.53 7.56 5.78
C TYR A 163 9.47 8.60 5.41
N ILE A 164 8.32 8.12 4.94
CA ILE A 164 7.18 8.98 4.59
C ILE A 164 6.13 8.84 5.70
N PRO A 165 5.82 9.91 6.45
CA PRO A 165 4.71 9.88 7.40
C PRO A 165 3.37 9.86 6.65
N VAL A 166 2.54 8.87 6.95
CA VAL A 166 1.15 8.77 6.45
C VAL A 166 0.20 8.96 7.63
N PRO A 167 -0.81 9.86 7.55
CA PRO A 167 -1.76 10.04 8.64
C PRO A 167 -2.47 8.74 8.99
N LEU A 168 -2.50 8.40 10.28
CA LEU A 168 -3.14 7.22 10.82
C LEU A 168 -4.42 7.61 11.59
N GLY A 169 -5.56 7.16 11.10
CA GLY A 169 -6.85 7.30 11.75
C GLY A 169 -7.37 5.97 12.31
N VAL A 170 -8.50 6.04 13.01
CA VAL A 170 -9.20 4.88 13.56
C VAL A 170 -10.69 4.95 13.22
N ALA A 171 -11.27 3.81 12.82
CA ALA A 171 -12.71 3.65 12.63
C ALA A 171 -13.24 2.55 13.57
N GLY A 172 -14.34 2.80 14.27
CA GLY A 172 -14.96 1.80 15.15
C GLY A 172 -15.81 2.38 16.29
N PRO A 173 -16.32 1.52 17.18
CA PRO A 173 -16.13 0.06 17.17
C PRO A 173 -16.93 -0.61 16.04
N LEU A 174 -16.33 -1.59 15.39
CA LEU A 174 -17.00 -2.54 14.50
C LEU A 174 -17.27 -3.83 15.27
N ARG A 175 -18.55 -4.18 15.45
CA ARG A 175 -18.92 -5.48 16.04
C ARG A 175 -18.88 -6.58 14.97
N LEU A 176 -17.91 -7.48 15.07
CA LEU A 176 -17.61 -8.57 14.13
C LEU A 176 -17.57 -9.91 14.89
N ASN A 177 -18.37 -10.89 14.47
CA ASN A 177 -18.42 -12.23 15.09
C ASN A 177 -18.62 -12.20 16.62
N GLY A 178 -19.37 -11.21 17.11
CA GLY A 178 -19.66 -11.04 18.55
C GLY A 178 -18.65 -10.17 19.31
N GLU A 179 -17.49 -9.85 18.74
CA GLU A 179 -16.44 -9.04 19.35
C GLU A 179 -16.37 -7.63 18.74
N GLU A 180 -15.83 -6.66 19.47
CA GLU A 180 -15.69 -5.27 19.01
C GLU A 180 -14.24 -4.93 18.63
N PHE A 181 -14.06 -4.34 17.45
CA PHE A 181 -12.75 -3.97 16.93
C PHE A 181 -12.67 -2.48 16.58
N TYR A 182 -11.52 -1.87 16.85
CA TYR A 182 -11.14 -0.57 16.31
C TYR A 182 -10.14 -0.77 15.17
N ILE A 183 -10.46 -0.25 13.99
CA ILE A 183 -9.75 -0.51 12.75
C ILE A 183 -8.76 0.63 12.49
N PRO A 184 -7.44 0.38 12.53
CA PRO A 184 -6.46 1.39 12.14
C PRO A 184 -6.44 1.58 10.62
N MET A 185 -6.40 2.82 10.17
CA MET A 185 -6.49 3.19 8.75
C MET A 185 -5.49 4.30 8.42
N ALA A 186 -4.45 3.99 7.65
CA ALA A 186 -3.45 4.95 7.20
C ALA A 186 -3.83 5.51 5.82
N THR A 187 -4.14 6.79 5.70
CA THR A 187 -4.60 7.39 4.44
C THR A 187 -4.36 8.89 4.39
N THR A 188 -4.21 9.42 3.18
CA THR A 188 -4.25 10.86 2.88
C THR A 188 -5.56 11.28 2.24
N GLU A 189 -6.48 10.35 1.97
CA GLU A 189 -7.80 10.62 1.39
C GLU A 189 -8.73 11.18 2.47
N GLY A 190 -9.19 12.43 2.25
CA GLY A 190 -10.15 13.07 3.13
C GLY A 190 -11.47 12.30 3.22
N ALA A 191 -12.12 12.36 4.38
CA ALA A 191 -13.40 11.71 4.68
C ALA A 191 -13.43 10.16 4.64
N LEU A 192 -12.37 9.46 4.19
CA LEU A 192 -12.35 7.99 4.12
C LEU A 192 -12.57 7.34 5.50
N VAL A 193 -11.79 7.75 6.50
CA VAL A 193 -11.91 7.22 7.87
C VAL A 193 -13.27 7.57 8.47
N ALA A 194 -13.74 8.81 8.29
CA ALA A 194 -15.04 9.25 8.80
C ALA A 194 -16.22 8.48 8.17
N SER A 195 -16.17 8.23 6.86
CA SER A 195 -17.16 7.43 6.12
C SER A 195 -17.17 5.98 6.63
N THR A 196 -15.99 5.39 6.80
CA THR A 196 -15.84 4.02 7.33
C THR A 196 -16.37 3.92 8.76
N ASN A 197 -16.07 4.91 9.60
CA ASN A 197 -16.56 5.00 10.97
C ASN A 197 -18.09 5.09 11.05
N ARG A 198 -18.72 5.87 10.15
CA ARG A 198 -20.18 5.93 10.02
C ARG A 198 -20.78 4.56 9.67
N GLY A 199 -20.12 3.81 8.77
CA GLY A 199 -20.48 2.43 8.45
C GLY A 199 -20.39 1.49 9.66
N CYS A 200 -19.28 1.54 10.39
CA CYS A 200 -19.09 0.76 11.62
C CYS A 200 -20.20 1.05 12.65
N SER A 201 -20.55 2.33 12.85
CA SER A 201 -21.62 2.72 13.76
C SER A 201 -22.98 2.15 13.34
N ALA A 202 -23.32 2.16 12.05
CA ALA A 202 -24.56 1.57 11.56
C ALA A 202 -24.61 0.06 11.80
N ILE A 203 -23.52 -0.65 11.50
CA ILE A 203 -23.41 -2.09 11.66
C ILE A 203 -23.50 -2.49 13.14
N THR A 204 -22.73 -1.83 14.01
CA THR A 204 -22.73 -2.12 15.45
C THR A 204 -24.10 -1.85 16.08
N LYS A 205 -24.78 -0.75 15.70
CA LYS A 205 -26.18 -0.47 16.11
C LYS A 205 -27.19 -1.51 15.62
N SER A 206 -26.85 -2.23 14.55
CA SER A 206 -27.70 -3.26 13.95
C SER A 206 -27.43 -4.67 14.49
N GLY A 207 -26.61 -4.79 15.54
CA GLY A 207 -26.26 -6.08 16.15
C GLY A 207 -24.90 -6.63 15.72
N GLY A 208 -24.21 -5.98 14.78
CA GLY A 208 -22.91 -6.41 14.25
C GLY A 208 -23.00 -7.12 12.92
N LEU A 209 -21.86 -7.61 12.44
CA LEU A 209 -21.75 -8.43 11.22
C LEU A 209 -21.09 -9.77 11.53
N THR A 210 -21.36 -10.76 10.67
CA THR A 210 -20.69 -12.05 10.69
C THR A 210 -19.76 -12.15 9.48
N ALA A 211 -18.55 -12.66 9.67
CA ALA A 211 -17.63 -12.94 8.57
C ALA A 211 -16.92 -14.29 8.75
N THR A 212 -16.75 -15.00 7.64
CA THR A 212 -16.17 -16.34 7.62
C THR A 212 -15.19 -16.47 6.46
N VAL A 213 -14.01 -17.04 6.74
CA VAL A 213 -13.05 -17.47 5.71
C VAL A 213 -13.53 -18.81 5.17
N PHE A 214 -13.79 -18.89 3.87
CA PHE A 214 -14.29 -20.13 3.23
C PHE A 214 -13.25 -20.82 2.35
N ASP A 215 -12.17 -20.13 1.98
CA ASP A 215 -11.05 -20.72 1.26
C ASP A 215 -9.75 -19.99 1.60
N GLU A 216 -8.64 -20.73 1.57
CA GLU A 216 -7.31 -20.22 1.86
C GLU A 216 -6.25 -20.96 1.02
N GLY A 217 -5.36 -20.19 0.42
CA GLY A 217 -4.23 -20.73 -0.34
C GLY A 217 -3.44 -19.65 -1.06
N MET A 218 -2.16 -19.52 -0.72
CA MET A 218 -1.25 -18.68 -1.48
C MET A 218 -0.74 -19.44 -2.71
N THR A 219 -0.59 -18.74 -3.83
CA THR A 219 -0.28 -19.38 -5.12
C THR A 219 1.04 -18.91 -5.73
N ARG A 220 1.72 -19.85 -6.39
CA ARG A 220 2.84 -19.59 -7.31
C ARG A 220 2.68 -20.50 -8.51
N ALA A 221 2.92 -19.95 -9.70
CA ALA A 221 2.77 -20.71 -10.94
C ALA A 221 4.00 -20.57 -11.83
N PRO A 222 4.94 -21.52 -11.79
CA PRO A 222 6.02 -21.60 -12.76
C PRO A 222 5.49 -21.86 -14.18
N VAL A 223 6.23 -21.39 -15.17
CA VAL A 223 6.05 -21.75 -16.58
C VAL A 223 7.26 -22.53 -17.06
N VAL A 224 6.97 -23.68 -17.68
CA VAL A 224 7.97 -24.57 -18.25
C VAL A 224 7.71 -24.79 -19.73
N LYS A 225 8.76 -25.12 -20.47
CA LYS A 225 8.73 -25.41 -21.90
C LYS A 225 9.22 -26.82 -22.16
N PHE A 226 8.58 -27.49 -23.10
CA PHE A 226 8.97 -28.79 -23.63
C PHE A 226 9.36 -28.68 -25.12
N PRO A 227 10.08 -29.67 -25.67
CA PRO A 227 10.30 -29.78 -27.11
C PRO A 227 8.97 -29.85 -27.88
N THR A 228 8.02 -30.65 -27.40
CA THR A 228 6.72 -30.86 -28.06
C THR A 228 5.52 -30.53 -27.16
N ALA A 229 4.37 -30.25 -27.78
CA ALA A 229 3.10 -30.07 -27.05
C ALA A 229 2.63 -31.35 -26.35
N GLN A 230 2.95 -32.52 -26.92
CA GLN A 230 2.63 -33.81 -26.34
C GLN A 230 3.28 -33.97 -24.96
N GLU A 231 4.56 -33.65 -24.82
CA GLU A 231 5.28 -33.74 -23.55
C GLU A 231 4.72 -32.77 -22.48
N ALA A 232 4.24 -31.58 -22.89
CA ALA A 232 3.56 -30.67 -21.98
C ALA A 232 2.23 -31.26 -21.45
N VAL A 233 1.50 -31.99 -22.31
CA VAL A 233 0.29 -32.74 -21.92
C VAL A 233 0.65 -33.94 -21.04
N GLU A 234 1.77 -34.62 -21.28
CA GLU A 234 2.26 -35.70 -20.43
C GLU A 234 2.52 -35.20 -19.01
N LEU A 235 3.11 -34.01 -18.83
CA LEU A 235 3.25 -33.39 -17.50
C LEU A 235 1.89 -33.17 -16.83
N LYS A 236 0.89 -32.67 -17.57
CA LYS A 236 -0.46 -32.48 -17.03
C LYS A 236 -1.08 -33.80 -16.57
N LYS A 237 -1.04 -34.83 -17.42
CA LYS A 237 -1.55 -36.18 -17.11
C LYS A 237 -0.80 -36.83 -15.96
N TRP A 238 0.49 -36.54 -15.82
CA TRP A 238 1.30 -37.04 -14.70
C TRP A 238 0.77 -36.56 -13.35
N PHE A 239 0.27 -35.32 -13.26
CA PHE A 239 -0.38 -34.79 -12.06
C PHE A 239 -1.79 -35.33 -11.80
N GLU A 240 -2.42 -35.99 -12.78
CA GLU A 240 -3.74 -36.66 -12.59
C GLU A 240 -3.61 -37.97 -11.79
N ILE A 241 -2.39 -38.52 -11.68
CA ILE A 241 -2.08 -39.71 -10.88
C ILE A 241 -1.86 -39.28 -9.41
N PRO A 242 -2.68 -39.73 -8.45
CA PRO A 242 -2.61 -39.27 -7.06
C PRO A 242 -1.25 -39.45 -6.38
N GLU A 243 -0.55 -40.55 -6.66
CA GLU A 243 0.75 -40.87 -6.05
C GLU A 243 1.84 -39.85 -6.45
N ASN A 244 1.73 -39.30 -7.66
CA ASN A 244 2.64 -38.28 -8.16
C ASN A 244 2.43 -36.94 -7.44
N PHE A 245 1.16 -36.59 -7.17
CA PHE A 245 0.85 -35.43 -6.33
C PHE A 245 1.42 -35.59 -4.93
N VAL A 246 1.29 -36.76 -4.30
CA VAL A 246 1.86 -37.03 -2.96
C VAL A 246 3.37 -36.85 -2.95
N THR A 247 4.05 -37.31 -4.00
CA THR A 247 5.51 -37.15 -4.15
C THR A 247 5.90 -35.67 -4.23
N ILE A 248 5.21 -34.87 -5.05
CA ILE A 248 5.45 -33.43 -5.17
C ILE A 248 5.10 -32.68 -3.89
N LYS A 249 4.01 -33.08 -3.23
CA LYS A 249 3.59 -32.53 -1.94
C LYS A 249 4.68 -32.73 -0.90
N SER A 250 5.19 -33.94 -0.74
CA SER A 250 6.29 -34.22 0.20
C SER A 250 7.52 -33.34 -0.07
N GLU A 251 7.91 -33.21 -1.35
CA GLU A 251 9.06 -32.38 -1.72
C GLU A 251 8.81 -30.89 -1.44
N PHE A 252 7.63 -30.37 -1.79
CA PHE A 252 7.24 -28.99 -1.55
C PHE A 252 7.22 -28.64 -0.06
N GLU A 253 6.60 -29.50 0.75
CA GLU A 253 6.39 -29.30 2.20
C GLU A 253 7.68 -29.49 3.00
N SER A 254 8.69 -30.20 2.46
CA SER A 254 10.01 -30.31 3.08
C SER A 254 10.70 -28.95 3.29
N THR A 255 10.28 -27.90 2.57
CA THR A 255 10.89 -26.57 2.63
C THR A 255 10.48 -25.74 3.85
N SER A 256 9.36 -26.08 4.50
CA SER A 256 8.77 -25.34 5.62
C SER A 256 7.69 -26.16 6.33
N ARG A 257 7.73 -26.18 7.67
CA ARG A 257 6.67 -26.80 8.51
C ARG A 257 5.27 -26.19 8.35
N PHE A 258 5.19 -24.95 7.86
CA PHE A 258 3.93 -24.23 7.68
C PHE A 258 3.38 -24.34 6.26
N ALA A 259 4.21 -24.75 5.30
CA ALA A 259 3.78 -24.92 3.93
C ALA A 259 2.97 -26.20 3.83
N GLN A 260 1.69 -26.10 3.45
CA GLN A 260 0.87 -27.29 3.16
C GLN A 260 0.31 -27.20 1.75
N LEU A 261 0.83 -28.01 0.84
CA LEU A 261 0.38 -28.02 -0.56
C LEU A 261 -1.03 -28.60 -0.64
N ARG A 262 -1.97 -27.79 -1.10
CA ARG A 262 -3.39 -28.14 -1.23
C ARG A 262 -3.69 -28.72 -2.60
N GLN A 263 -3.17 -28.07 -3.64
CA GLN A 263 -3.47 -28.42 -5.02
C GLN A 263 -2.34 -28.00 -5.95
N VAL A 264 -2.17 -28.76 -7.04
CA VAL A 264 -1.42 -28.35 -8.21
C VAL A 264 -2.33 -28.45 -9.42
N GLU A 265 -2.36 -27.39 -10.22
CA GLU A 265 -3.09 -27.36 -11.49
C GLU A 265 -2.14 -27.09 -12.64
N VAL A 266 -2.30 -27.80 -13.75
CA VAL A 266 -1.51 -27.58 -14.96
C VAL A 266 -2.38 -27.09 -16.11
N ALA A 267 -2.10 -25.88 -16.59
CA ALA A 267 -2.62 -25.37 -17.84
C ALA A 267 -1.56 -25.50 -18.95
N VAL A 268 -1.96 -25.95 -20.14
CA VAL A 268 -1.06 -26.18 -21.27
C VAL A 268 -1.39 -25.17 -22.37
N ASP A 269 -0.36 -24.60 -22.99
CA ASP A 269 -0.45 -23.73 -24.15
C ASP A 269 0.67 -24.11 -25.14
N GLY A 270 0.31 -24.85 -26.21
CA GLY A 270 1.29 -25.45 -27.10
C GLY A 270 2.26 -26.35 -26.35
N ASN A 271 3.57 -26.07 -26.46
CA ASN A 271 4.63 -26.77 -25.73
C ASN A 271 4.98 -26.12 -24.38
N LEU A 272 4.18 -25.19 -23.89
CA LEU A 272 4.31 -24.60 -22.57
C LEU A 272 3.34 -25.25 -21.58
N ALA A 273 3.77 -25.36 -20.33
CA ALA A 273 2.90 -25.75 -19.22
C ALA A 273 3.07 -24.77 -18.04
N PHE A 274 1.94 -24.31 -17.52
CA PHE A 274 1.84 -23.42 -16.36
C PHE A 274 1.36 -24.23 -15.17
N VAL A 275 2.22 -24.41 -14.17
CA VAL A 275 2.00 -25.30 -13.04
C VAL A 275 1.62 -24.47 -11.81
N ARG A 276 0.33 -24.26 -11.55
CA ARG A 276 -0.18 -23.45 -10.43
C ARG A 276 -0.21 -24.27 -9.14
N PHE A 277 0.72 -24.02 -8.24
CA PHE A 277 0.73 -24.55 -6.89
C PHE A 277 -0.10 -23.64 -5.98
N ALA A 278 -0.98 -24.24 -5.17
CA ALA A 278 -1.73 -23.56 -4.12
C ALA A 278 -1.44 -24.23 -2.76
N ALA A 279 -1.02 -23.44 -1.78
CA ALA A 279 -0.62 -23.96 -0.47
C ALA A 279 -1.07 -23.06 0.68
N LEU A 280 -1.36 -23.66 1.83
CA LEU A 280 -1.49 -22.94 3.10
C LEU A 280 -0.12 -22.51 3.60
N THR A 281 -0.07 -21.39 4.31
CA THR A 281 1.19 -20.74 4.73
C THR A 281 1.19 -20.30 6.19
N GLY A 282 0.24 -20.81 7.00
CA GLY A 282 -0.01 -20.34 8.37
C GLY A 282 -0.43 -18.87 8.37
N ASP A 283 0.10 -18.09 9.31
CA ASP A 283 -0.21 -16.66 9.41
C ASP A 283 0.60 -15.77 8.46
N ALA A 284 1.61 -16.34 7.80
CA ALA A 284 2.37 -15.59 6.80
C ALA A 284 1.55 -15.44 5.52
N MET A 285 1.64 -14.27 4.89
CA MET A 285 1.11 -14.08 3.53
C MET A 285 1.72 -15.10 2.54
N GLY A 286 2.99 -15.47 2.75
CA GLY A 286 3.51 -16.75 2.27
C GLY A 286 4.16 -16.76 0.88
N MET A 287 4.28 -15.64 0.17
CA MET A 287 4.90 -15.63 -1.18
C MET A 287 6.28 -16.30 -1.23
N ASN A 288 7.18 -15.98 -0.29
CA ASN A 288 8.53 -16.53 -0.28
C ASN A 288 8.52 -18.03 0.04
N MET A 289 7.65 -18.44 0.97
CA MET A 289 7.47 -19.85 1.35
C MET A 289 7.00 -20.68 0.17
N VAL A 290 5.93 -20.26 -0.51
CA VAL A 290 5.41 -20.97 -1.68
C VAL A 290 6.40 -20.95 -2.83
N SER A 291 7.12 -19.84 -3.05
CA SER A 291 8.12 -19.76 -4.12
C SER A 291 9.32 -20.72 -3.87
N LYS A 292 9.75 -20.87 -2.62
CA LYS A 292 10.78 -21.84 -2.23
C LYS A 292 10.30 -23.27 -2.42
N GLY A 293 9.09 -23.59 -1.96
CA GLY A 293 8.45 -24.90 -2.18
C GLY A 293 8.34 -25.25 -3.66
N CYS A 294 7.86 -24.31 -4.48
CA CYS A 294 7.80 -24.49 -5.94
C CYS A 294 9.18 -24.72 -6.53
N SER A 295 10.20 -23.94 -6.14
CA SER A 295 11.55 -24.11 -6.68
C SER A 295 12.09 -25.51 -6.46
N LEU A 296 11.85 -26.09 -5.28
CA LEU A 296 12.28 -27.46 -4.98
C LEU A 296 11.45 -28.50 -5.73
N ALA A 297 10.11 -28.36 -5.74
CA ALA A 297 9.23 -29.22 -6.54
C ALA A 297 9.58 -29.20 -8.04
N MET A 298 9.96 -28.04 -8.60
CA MET A 298 10.38 -27.92 -10.00
C MET A 298 11.71 -28.64 -10.27
N ARG A 299 12.62 -28.75 -9.29
CA ARG A 299 13.86 -29.54 -9.44
C ARG A 299 13.54 -31.03 -9.54
N LEU A 300 12.62 -31.52 -8.71
CA LEU A 300 12.16 -32.91 -8.79
C LEU A 300 11.47 -33.20 -10.13
N LEU A 301 10.60 -32.30 -10.60
CA LEU A 301 9.97 -32.42 -11.92
C LEU A 301 11.01 -32.44 -13.04
N LYS A 302 12.09 -31.64 -12.95
CA LYS A 302 13.19 -31.65 -13.93
C LYS A 302 13.93 -32.99 -14.00
N GLN A 303 14.03 -33.71 -12.88
CA GLN A 303 14.61 -35.06 -12.87
C GLN A 303 13.68 -36.07 -13.56
N LYS A 304 12.36 -35.95 -13.37
CA LYS A 304 11.35 -36.82 -13.99
C LYS A 304 11.13 -36.52 -15.47
N PHE A 305 11.23 -35.25 -15.86
CA PHE A 305 11.08 -34.76 -17.22
C PHE A 305 12.37 -34.06 -17.66
N PRO A 306 13.42 -34.79 -18.08
CA PRO A 306 14.72 -34.20 -18.42
C PRO A 306 14.65 -33.16 -19.55
N ALA A 307 13.70 -33.28 -20.46
CA ALA A 307 13.47 -32.33 -21.55
C ALA A 307 12.79 -31.01 -21.11
N MET A 308 12.18 -30.98 -19.92
CA MET A 308 11.48 -29.80 -19.39
C MET A 308 12.46 -28.65 -19.11
N GLN A 309 12.23 -27.47 -19.68
CA GLN A 309 12.99 -26.26 -19.36
C GLN A 309 12.15 -25.35 -18.46
N LEU A 310 12.62 -25.06 -17.25
CA LEU A 310 12.02 -24.04 -16.41
C LEU A 310 12.36 -22.65 -16.97
N LEU A 311 11.35 -21.95 -17.51
CA LEU A 311 11.55 -20.61 -18.06
C LEU A 311 11.48 -19.54 -16.96
N ALA A 312 10.50 -19.64 -16.07
CA ALA A 312 10.36 -18.74 -14.93
C ALA A 312 9.59 -19.42 -13.80
N LEU A 313 9.96 -19.14 -12.53
CA LEU A 313 9.18 -19.57 -11.37
C LEU A 313 7.84 -18.85 -11.25
N SER A 314 7.67 -17.71 -11.93
CA SER A 314 6.42 -16.94 -11.98
C SER A 314 6.04 -16.66 -13.43
N GLY A 315 5.28 -17.57 -14.04
CA GLY A 315 4.73 -17.45 -15.39
C GLY A 315 3.43 -16.65 -15.48
N ASN A 316 3.19 -15.72 -14.55
CA ASN A 316 1.97 -14.90 -14.48
C ASN A 316 0.63 -15.66 -14.37
N TYR A 317 0.64 -16.97 -14.10
CA TYR A 317 -0.55 -17.79 -13.87
C TYR A 317 -0.89 -17.97 -12.37
N CYS A 318 -0.23 -17.20 -11.48
CA CYS A 318 -0.46 -17.27 -10.03
C CYS A 318 -1.85 -16.74 -9.60
N VAL A 319 -2.25 -15.47 -9.81
CA VAL A 319 -1.54 -14.31 -10.40
C VAL A 319 -1.17 -13.30 -9.31
N ASP A 320 0.10 -12.93 -9.22
CA ASP A 320 0.60 -12.00 -8.20
C ASP A 320 0.62 -10.55 -8.72
N LYS A 321 0.00 -9.59 -8.02
CA LYS A 321 0.04 -8.14 -8.31
C LYS A 321 -0.45 -7.71 -9.71
N LYS A 322 -1.26 -8.52 -10.38
CA LYS A 322 -1.97 -8.15 -11.62
C LYS A 322 -3.43 -8.55 -11.51
N ALA A 323 -4.32 -7.79 -12.14
CA ALA A 323 -5.72 -8.15 -12.26
C ALA A 323 -5.85 -9.40 -13.14
N ALA A 324 -6.54 -10.43 -12.63
CA ALA A 324 -6.70 -11.69 -13.34
C ALA A 324 -7.97 -12.44 -12.93
N ALA A 325 -8.74 -12.87 -13.93
CA ALA A 325 -9.98 -13.63 -13.72
C ALA A 325 -9.78 -14.93 -12.93
N ILE A 326 -8.62 -15.59 -13.09
CA ILE A 326 -8.33 -16.81 -12.34
C ILE A 326 -8.31 -16.60 -10.83
N ASN A 327 -7.85 -15.44 -10.34
CA ASN A 327 -7.89 -15.14 -8.91
C ASN A 327 -9.33 -14.90 -8.45
N TRP A 328 -10.15 -14.25 -9.27
CA TRP A 328 -11.58 -14.06 -9.00
C TRP A 328 -12.33 -15.40 -8.91
N ILE A 329 -12.07 -16.31 -9.85
CA ILE A 329 -12.79 -17.59 -9.96
C ILE A 329 -12.31 -18.61 -8.93
N LYS A 330 -10.99 -18.70 -8.71
CA LYS A 330 -10.37 -19.78 -7.92
C LYS A 330 -9.84 -19.33 -6.57
N GLY A 331 -9.98 -18.06 -6.23
CA GLY A 331 -9.36 -17.50 -5.04
C GLY A 331 -7.83 -17.40 -5.14
N ARG A 332 -7.29 -16.63 -4.18
CA ARG A 332 -5.85 -16.50 -3.88
C ARG A 332 -5.70 -15.77 -2.55
N GLY A 333 -4.85 -16.27 -1.66
CA GLY A 333 -4.72 -15.74 -0.31
C GLY A 333 -5.88 -16.25 0.54
N ARG A 334 -6.69 -15.34 1.10
CA ARG A 334 -7.90 -15.70 1.87
C ARG A 334 -9.15 -15.22 1.15
N SER A 335 -10.09 -16.14 0.97
CA SER A 335 -11.42 -15.83 0.44
C SER A 335 -12.39 -15.71 1.61
N VAL A 336 -13.01 -14.53 1.74
CA VAL A 336 -13.83 -14.15 2.90
C VAL A 336 -15.20 -13.71 2.42
N VAL A 337 -16.24 -14.13 3.14
CA VAL A 337 -17.60 -13.60 2.99
C VAL A 337 -18.01 -12.92 4.29
N ALA A 338 -18.76 -11.83 4.19
CA ALA A 338 -19.28 -11.08 5.32
C ALA A 338 -20.69 -10.57 5.03
N ASP A 339 -21.58 -10.66 6.02
CA ASP A 339 -22.97 -10.21 5.90
C ASP A 339 -23.48 -9.57 7.20
N CYS A 340 -24.47 -8.68 7.04
CA CYS A 340 -25.21 -8.07 8.14
C CYS A 340 -26.60 -7.63 7.66
N THR A 341 -27.53 -7.46 8.59
CA THR A 341 -28.86 -6.90 8.32
C THR A 341 -28.98 -5.54 8.98
N LEU A 342 -29.35 -4.51 8.21
CA LEU A 342 -29.50 -3.15 8.70
C LEU A 342 -30.99 -2.79 8.84
N PRO A 343 -31.48 -2.48 10.05
CA PRO A 343 -32.84 -1.98 10.25
C PRO A 343 -33.12 -0.69 9.47
N ALA A 344 -34.33 -0.54 8.92
CA ALA A 344 -34.70 0.62 8.10
C ALA A 344 -34.50 1.97 8.84
N ASN A 345 -34.80 2.02 10.13
CA ASN A 345 -34.58 3.21 10.97
C ASN A 345 -33.09 3.57 11.09
N VAL A 346 -32.19 2.58 11.13
CA VAL A 346 -30.73 2.80 11.12
C VAL A 346 -30.29 3.35 9.77
N VAL A 347 -30.80 2.80 8.66
CA VAL A 347 -30.47 3.29 7.31
C VAL A 347 -30.89 4.76 7.13
N LEU A 348 -32.12 5.09 7.52
CA LEU A 348 -32.65 6.46 7.47
C LEU A 348 -31.86 7.41 8.36
N SER A 349 -31.63 7.04 9.62
CA SER A 349 -31.00 7.92 10.61
C SER A 349 -29.50 8.07 10.38
N VAL A 350 -28.79 6.99 10.06
CA VAL A 350 -27.34 7.02 9.89
C VAL A 350 -26.96 7.41 8.49
N PHE A 351 -27.49 6.75 7.44
CA PHE A 351 -27.07 6.98 6.05
C PHE A 351 -27.84 8.10 5.34
N LYS A 352 -28.95 8.57 5.92
CA LYS A 352 -29.79 9.64 5.32
C LYS A 352 -30.33 9.24 3.94
N THR A 353 -30.67 7.95 3.78
CA THR A 353 -31.27 7.38 2.57
C THR A 353 -32.28 6.30 2.96
N THR A 354 -33.01 5.76 1.99
CA THR A 354 -33.92 4.63 2.20
C THR A 354 -33.27 3.29 1.80
N PRO A 355 -33.69 2.16 2.40
CA PRO A 355 -33.23 0.83 1.96
C PRO A 355 -33.47 0.58 0.46
N LYS A 356 -34.61 1.04 -0.06
CA LYS A 356 -34.95 0.92 -1.49
C LYS A 356 -33.94 1.66 -2.39
N GLN A 357 -33.67 2.94 -2.10
CA GLN A 357 -32.69 3.72 -2.88
C GLN A 357 -31.28 3.13 -2.78
N MET A 358 -30.89 2.63 -1.59
CA MET A 358 -29.61 1.96 -1.41
C MET A 358 -29.50 0.70 -2.29
N ALA A 359 -30.58 -0.11 -2.34
CA ALA A 359 -30.62 -1.31 -3.16
C ALA A 359 -30.60 -1.01 -4.68
N GLU A 360 -31.39 -0.02 -5.12
CA GLU A 360 -31.40 0.45 -6.51
C GLU A 360 -30.01 0.98 -6.93
N ALA A 361 -29.35 1.75 -6.06
CA ALA A 361 -27.99 2.22 -6.29
C ALA A 361 -26.99 1.06 -6.37
N ALA A 362 -27.11 0.05 -5.50
CA ALA A 362 -26.23 -1.11 -5.52
C ALA A 362 -26.39 -1.90 -6.84
N GLN A 363 -27.63 -2.18 -7.26
CA GLN A 363 -27.89 -2.91 -8.51
C GLN A 363 -27.43 -2.12 -9.74
N SER A 364 -27.81 -0.84 -9.86
CA SER A 364 -27.49 -0.02 -11.03
C SER A 364 -26.00 0.28 -11.15
N LYS A 365 -25.34 0.63 -10.03
CA LYS A 365 -23.91 1.02 -10.03
C LYS A 365 -22.97 -0.17 -9.96
N LEU A 366 -23.14 -1.03 -8.94
CA LEU A 366 -22.14 -2.05 -8.60
C LEU A 366 -22.24 -3.29 -9.48
N GLN A 367 -23.45 -3.61 -9.95
CA GLN A 367 -23.67 -4.70 -10.87
C GLN A 367 -23.74 -4.19 -12.31
N SER A 368 -24.81 -3.50 -12.70
CA SER A 368 -25.02 -3.12 -14.11
C SER A 368 -23.93 -2.17 -14.63
N GLY A 369 -23.50 -1.18 -13.84
CA GLY A 369 -22.41 -0.29 -14.20
C GLY A 369 -21.09 -1.03 -14.41
N SER A 370 -20.72 -1.91 -13.47
CA SER A 370 -19.51 -2.74 -13.58
C SER A 370 -19.56 -3.73 -14.74
N ASP A 371 -20.72 -4.33 -15.02
CA ASP A 371 -20.93 -5.23 -16.16
C ASP A 371 -20.76 -4.49 -17.49
N LYS A 372 -21.31 -3.28 -17.61
CA LYS A 372 -21.14 -2.42 -18.79
C LYS A 372 -19.68 -2.00 -18.99
N ALA A 373 -18.93 -1.84 -17.91
CA ALA A 373 -17.50 -1.56 -17.94
C ALA A 373 -16.62 -2.80 -18.08
N VAL A 374 -17.20 -4.01 -18.19
CA VAL A 374 -16.49 -5.29 -18.30
C VAL A 374 -15.50 -5.48 -17.13
N CYS A 375 -15.91 -5.07 -15.94
CA CYS A 375 -15.09 -5.22 -14.74
C CYS A 375 -15.09 -6.67 -14.26
N ILE A 376 -13.91 -7.24 -14.02
CA ILE A 376 -13.75 -8.61 -13.49
C ILE A 376 -13.39 -8.52 -12.00
N GLY A 377 -14.32 -8.94 -11.14
CA GLY A 377 -14.17 -8.85 -9.68
C GLY A 377 -14.31 -7.43 -9.10
N GLY A 378 -14.72 -6.47 -9.94
CA GLY A 378 -14.84 -5.06 -9.60
C GLY A 378 -16.22 -4.60 -9.17
N ASN A 379 -17.11 -5.51 -8.76
CA ASN A 379 -18.51 -5.22 -8.47
C ASN A 379 -18.67 -4.65 -7.04
N ASN A 380 -17.98 -3.54 -6.75
CA ASN A 380 -17.95 -2.87 -5.46
C ASN A 380 -17.77 -1.35 -5.62
N ALA A 381 -18.01 -0.58 -4.56
CA ALA A 381 -17.95 0.88 -4.64
C ALA A 381 -16.52 1.42 -4.49
N HIS A 382 -15.83 1.04 -3.42
CA HIS A 382 -14.49 1.55 -3.08
C HIS A 382 -13.75 0.61 -2.12
N ALA A 383 -13.90 -0.72 -2.29
CA ALA A 383 -13.25 -1.71 -1.42
C ALA A 383 -11.72 -1.52 -1.39
N ALA A 384 -11.14 -1.11 -2.51
CA ALA A 384 -9.72 -0.78 -2.62
C ALA A 384 -9.29 0.27 -1.59
N ASN A 385 -10.04 1.34 -1.37
CA ASN A 385 -9.66 2.40 -0.42
C ASN A 385 -9.54 1.85 1.02
N ILE A 386 -10.49 1.01 1.43
CA ILE A 386 -10.51 0.38 2.77
C ILE A 386 -9.32 -0.58 2.92
N VAL A 387 -9.14 -1.49 1.95
CA VAL A 387 -8.04 -2.46 1.95
C VAL A 387 -6.69 -1.74 2.02
N THR A 388 -6.50 -0.69 1.22
CA THR A 388 -5.27 0.12 1.21
C THR A 388 -4.97 0.71 2.57
N ALA A 389 -5.96 1.37 3.17
CA ALA A 389 -5.74 2.11 4.40
C ALA A 389 -5.40 1.16 5.55
N VAL A 390 -6.07 0.01 5.63
CA VAL A 390 -5.76 -1.02 6.62
C VAL A 390 -4.41 -1.68 6.33
N PHE A 391 -4.08 -1.94 5.07
CA PHE A 391 -2.82 -2.58 4.68
C PHE A 391 -1.62 -1.69 5.00
N LEU A 392 -1.68 -0.40 4.69
CA LEU A 392 -0.66 0.57 5.07
C LEU A 392 -0.50 0.63 6.60
N ALA A 393 -1.61 0.67 7.34
CA ALA A 393 -1.56 0.75 8.80
C ALA A 393 -1.01 -0.52 9.48
N THR A 394 -1.14 -1.68 8.84
CA THR A 394 -0.79 -3.01 9.40
C THR A 394 0.46 -3.62 8.76
N GLY A 395 1.23 -2.83 8.00
CA GLY A 395 2.50 -3.26 7.41
C GLY A 395 2.37 -4.33 6.32
N GLN A 396 1.21 -4.43 5.67
CA GLN A 396 0.99 -5.38 4.58
C GLN A 396 1.62 -4.88 3.28
N VAL A 397 1.79 -5.80 2.33
CA VAL A 397 2.30 -5.45 1.00
C VAL A 397 1.23 -4.68 0.23
N VAL A 398 1.49 -3.41 -0.06
CA VAL A 398 0.69 -2.56 -0.94
C VAL A 398 1.34 -2.51 -2.31
N PRO A 399 1.00 -3.40 -3.27
CA PRO A 399 1.37 -3.17 -4.66
C PRO A 399 0.76 -1.84 -5.13
N LEU A 400 1.59 -0.97 -5.71
CA LEU A 400 1.24 0.37 -6.21
C LEU A 400 -0.16 0.40 -6.84
N LEU A 401 -1.09 0.99 -6.10
CA LEU A 401 -2.51 1.19 -6.41
C LEU A 401 -2.81 2.41 -7.29
N PHE A 402 -1.77 3.12 -7.71
CA PHE A 402 -1.92 4.43 -8.33
C PHE A 402 -2.48 4.40 -9.76
N SER A 403 -2.81 3.24 -10.29
CA SER A 403 -3.74 3.09 -11.42
C SER A 403 -4.83 2.10 -11.03
N HIS A 404 -6.09 2.43 -11.36
CA HIS A 404 -7.31 1.72 -10.98
C HIS A 404 -7.32 0.23 -11.37
N PHE A 405 -6.62 -0.64 -10.64
CA PHE A 405 -6.58 -2.06 -10.94
C PHE A 405 -6.63 -2.92 -9.67
N TYR A 406 -7.83 -3.46 -9.51
CA TYR A 406 -8.31 -4.60 -8.75
C TYR A 406 -7.25 -5.52 -8.10
N TYR A 407 -7.39 -5.68 -6.79
CA TYR A 407 -6.52 -6.46 -5.94
C TYR A 407 -6.64 -7.97 -6.15
N SER A 408 -5.47 -8.62 -6.23
CA SER A 408 -5.26 -10.07 -6.34
C SER A 408 -4.78 -10.71 -5.03
N PHE A 409 -4.98 -10.04 -3.89
CA PHE A 409 -4.58 -10.55 -2.57
C PHE A 409 -5.73 -10.77 -1.60
N PHE A 410 -6.84 -10.07 -1.82
CA PHE A 410 -8.14 -10.44 -1.30
C PHE A 410 -9.08 -10.26 -2.46
N VAL A 411 -9.59 -11.37 -2.98
CA VAL A 411 -10.90 -11.31 -3.59
C VAL A 411 -11.86 -11.12 -2.42
N LEU A 412 -12.04 -9.86 -2.01
CA LEU A 412 -13.32 -9.47 -1.43
C LEU A 412 -14.29 -9.54 -2.62
N ALA A 413 -14.65 -10.76 -2.99
CA ALA A 413 -15.98 -10.97 -3.47
C ALA A 413 -16.85 -10.58 -2.27
N LEU A 414 -17.26 -9.32 -2.25
CA LEU A 414 -18.65 -9.04 -1.97
C LEU A 414 -19.44 -9.84 -3.03
N ILE A 415 -19.46 -11.18 -2.91
CA ILE A 415 -20.63 -11.98 -3.20
C ILE A 415 -21.68 -11.19 -2.46
N GLY A 416 -22.56 -10.58 -3.25
CA GLY A 416 -23.16 -9.32 -2.89
C GLY A 416 -23.58 -9.28 -1.43
N LEU A 417 -23.70 -8.07 -0.91
CA LEU A 417 -24.90 -7.82 -0.13
C LEU A 417 -26.02 -8.57 -0.87
N MET A 418 -26.55 -9.63 -0.26
CA MET A 418 -27.53 -10.51 -0.86
C MET A 418 -28.83 -9.71 -0.94
N ILE A 419 -28.81 -8.65 -1.73
CA ILE A 419 -29.95 -8.01 -2.40
C ILE A 419 -30.35 -8.92 -3.58
N HIS A 420 -30.00 -10.21 -3.54
CA HIS A 420 -30.77 -11.27 -4.19
C HIS A 420 -31.90 -11.78 -3.30
N THR A 421 -32.10 -11.20 -2.12
CA THR A 421 -33.27 -11.47 -1.28
C THR A 421 -33.79 -10.20 -0.62
N ILE A 422 -34.06 -9.15 -1.42
CA ILE A 422 -35.29 -8.38 -1.21
C ILE A 422 -36.39 -9.16 -1.94
N LEU A 423 -36.64 -10.39 -1.46
CA LEU A 423 -37.99 -10.93 -1.53
C LEU A 423 -38.78 -10.02 -0.60
N PHE A 424 -39.79 -9.37 -1.16
CA PHE A 424 -40.80 -8.62 -0.44
C PHE A 424 -41.16 -9.29 0.88
N PHE A 425 -40.60 -8.78 1.97
CA PHE A 425 -41.19 -8.88 3.30
C PHE A 425 -41.20 -7.48 3.91
N CYS A 426 -41.93 -6.58 3.23
CA CYS A 426 -42.79 -5.66 3.96
C CYS A 426 -44.08 -6.42 4.26
N THR A 427 -44.06 -7.14 5.37
CA THR A 427 -45.10 -6.97 6.40
C THR A 427 -44.62 -5.89 7.34
#